data_AF-A0A2U1TQZ5-F1
#
_entry.id   AF-A0A2U1TQZ5-F1
#
_cell.length_a   1.000
_cell.length_b   1.000
_cell.length_c   1.000
_cell.angle_alpha   90.00
_cell.angle_beta   90.00
_cell.angle_gamma   90.00
#
_symmetry.space_group_name_H-M   'P 1'
#
loop_
_entity.id
_entity.type
_entity.pdbx_description
1 polymer ?
#
loop_
_entity_poly.entity_id
_entity_poly.type
_entity_poly.pdbx_seq_one_letter_code
_entity_poly.pdbx_strand_id
1 'polypeptide(L)' 'MRTHHNDIIAALLAELDDHDSEGADWMRDNGELTLAGDWLTRGGLLGQSLNIELLPGKMIIRAERRIMLA' A
#
# COMPACT_ATOMS: atom_id res chain seq x y z
N MET A 1 -34.57 -11.80 3.90
CA MET A 1 -33.96 -10.52 4.35
C MET A 1 -32.54 -10.82 4.82
N ARG A 2 -31.55 -10.18 4.16
CA ARG A 2 -30.19 -9.82 4.61
C ARG A 2 -29.22 -10.92 5.07
N THR A 3 -28.33 -11.33 4.15
CA THR A 3 -26.87 -11.28 4.37
C THR A 3 -26.09 -10.87 3.10
N HIS A 4 -26.73 -10.19 2.14
CA HIS A 4 -26.07 -9.81 0.87
C HIS A 4 -24.97 -8.74 1.00
N HIS A 5 -24.72 -8.22 2.21
CA HIS A 5 -23.75 -7.16 2.45
C HIS A 5 -22.38 -7.69 2.90
N ASN A 6 -22.36 -8.82 3.63
CA ASN A 6 -21.10 -9.43 4.05
C ASN A 6 -20.41 -10.16 2.90
N ASP A 7 -21.17 -10.73 1.96
CA ASP A 7 -20.59 -11.41 0.80
C ASP A 7 -19.93 -10.42 -0.17
N ILE A 8 -20.48 -9.20 -0.29
CA ILE A 8 -19.89 -8.13 -1.11
C ILE A 8 -18.65 -7.54 -0.43
N ILE A 9 -18.67 -7.37 0.89
CA ILE A 9 -17.49 -6.91 1.65
C ILE A 9 -16.40 -7.99 1.64
N ALA A 10 -16.75 -9.27 1.78
CA ALA A 10 -15.80 -10.37 1.70
C ALA A 10 -15.22 -10.52 0.28
N ALA A 11 -16.04 -10.35 -0.77
CA ALA A 11 -15.57 -10.34 -2.15
C ALA A 11 -14.68 -9.12 -2.45
N LEU A 12 -15.04 -7.93 -1.95
CA LEU A 12 -14.22 -6.72 -2.09
C LEU A 12 -12.90 -6.82 -1.32
N LEU A 13 -12.93 -7.40 -0.11
CA LEU A 13 -11.73 -7.66 0.67
C LEU A 13 -10.88 -8.72 0.00
N ALA A 14 -11.46 -9.80 -0.55
CA ALA A 14 -10.72 -10.80 -1.31
C ALA A 14 -10.12 -10.22 -2.61
N GLU A 15 -10.78 -9.27 -3.27
CA GLU A 15 -10.24 -8.60 -4.47
C GLU A 15 -9.14 -7.57 -4.13
N LEU A 16 -9.15 -7.02 -2.90
CA LEU A 16 -8.07 -6.21 -2.36
C LEU A 16 -6.91 -7.05 -1.78
N ASP A 17 -7.19 -8.27 -1.31
CA ASP A 17 -6.24 -9.24 -0.75
C ASP A 17 -5.58 -10.08 -1.86
N ASP A 18 -6.26 -10.29 -3.00
CA ASP A 18 -5.74 -10.94 -4.21
C ASP A 18 -4.84 -9.99 -5.03
N HIS A 19 -4.75 -8.72 -4.62
CA HIS A 19 -3.85 -7.75 -5.20
C HIS A 19 -2.55 -7.57 -4.40
N ASP A 20 -1.98 -8.69 -3.93
CA ASP A 20 -0.58 -8.80 -3.48
C ASP A 20 0.45 -8.38 -4.56
N SER A 21 0.00 -8.03 -5.78
CA SER A 21 0.83 -7.77 -6.97
C SER A 21 0.92 -6.32 -7.47
N GLU A 22 0.36 -5.30 -6.80
CA GLU A 22 0.53 -3.88 -7.22
C GLU A 22 1.41 -3.22 -6.17
N GLY A 23 2.68 -3.62 -6.07
CA GLY A 23 3.40 -3.27 -4.86
C GLY A 23 4.88 -3.55 -4.73
N ALA A 24 5.57 -4.04 -5.76
CA ALA A 24 7.04 -4.04 -5.88
C ALA A 24 7.37 -4.72 -7.19
N ASP A 25 8.09 -4.03 -8.08
CA ASP A 25 8.47 -4.68 -9.34
C ASP A 25 9.74 -5.51 -9.10
N TRP A 26 10.83 -4.95 -8.55
CA TRP A 26 12.08 -5.70 -8.32
C TRP A 26 12.90 -5.28 -7.10
N MET A 27 13.56 -6.27 -6.47
CA MET A 27 14.71 -6.10 -5.57
C MET A 27 15.99 -6.42 -6.34
N ARG A 28 16.96 -5.51 -6.30
CA ARG A 28 18.29 -5.71 -6.89
C ARG A 28 19.24 -6.35 -5.89
N ASP A 29 20.29 -6.99 -6.39
CA ASP A 29 21.33 -7.67 -5.58
C ASP A 29 22.10 -6.73 -4.64
N ASN A 30 22.05 -5.42 -4.90
CA ASN A 30 22.62 -4.39 -4.03
C ASN A 30 21.68 -3.98 -2.88
N GLY A 31 20.52 -4.62 -2.73
CA GLY A 31 19.52 -4.30 -1.72
C GLY A 31 18.60 -3.13 -2.09
N GLU A 32 18.63 -2.65 -3.34
CA GLU A 32 17.72 -1.61 -3.83
C GLU A 32 16.35 -2.21 -4.16
N LEU A 33 15.29 -1.63 -3.58
CA LEU A 33 13.90 -2.01 -3.88
C LEU A 33 13.26 -0.93 -4.76
N THR A 34 12.82 -1.31 -5.96
CA THR A 34 12.07 -0.44 -6.86
C THR A 34 10.59 -0.75 -6.77
N LEU A 35 9.80 0.25 -6.38
CA LEU A 35 8.34 0.19 -6.33
C LEU A 35 7.78 0.97 -7.52
N ALA A 36 6.96 0.30 -8.32
CA ALA A 36 6.28 0.90 -9.47
C ALA A 36 4.79 0.52 -9.43
N GLY A 37 3.97 1.34 -10.06
CA GLY A 37 2.54 1.09 -10.21
C GLY A 37 1.67 2.30 -9.87
N ASP A 38 0.45 2.29 -10.41
CA ASP A 38 -0.51 3.39 -10.29
C ASP A 38 -0.98 3.62 -8.86
N TRP A 39 -0.87 2.62 -7.99
CA TRP A 39 -1.17 2.73 -6.57
C TRP A 39 -0.31 3.81 -5.86
N LEU A 40 0.91 4.09 -6.32
CA LEU A 40 1.75 5.16 -5.78
C LEU A 40 1.13 6.55 -6.03
N THR A 41 0.61 6.75 -7.24
CA THR A 41 -0.09 7.99 -7.63
C THR A 41 -1.45 8.08 -6.96
N ARG A 42 -2.25 7.00 -7.01
CA ARG A 42 -3.60 6.93 -6.42
C ARG A 42 -3.58 7.10 -4.91
N GLY A 43 -2.55 6.58 -4.25
CA GLY A 43 -2.30 6.75 -2.81
C GLY A 43 -1.75 8.11 -2.41
N GLY A 44 -1.47 9.01 -3.38
CA GLY A 44 -0.91 10.33 -3.13
C GLY A 44 0.49 10.30 -2.55
N LEU A 45 1.28 9.25 -2.80
CA LEU A 45 2.61 9.08 -2.22
C LEU A 45 3.70 9.82 -3.02
N LEU A 46 3.43 10.19 -4.26
CA LEU A 46 4.38 10.90 -5.12
C LEU A 46 4.58 12.36 -4.70
N GLY A 47 5.81 12.84 -4.79
CA GLY A 47 6.15 14.26 -4.60
C GLY A 47 6.16 14.75 -3.14
N GLN A 48 6.06 13.83 -2.18
CA GLN A 48 6.09 14.15 -0.76
C GLN A 48 7.11 13.28 -0.01
N SER A 49 7.50 13.73 1.17
CA SER A 49 8.30 12.92 2.09
C SER A 49 7.52 11.66 2.49
N LEU A 50 8.24 10.54 2.58
CA LEU A 50 7.71 9.24 2.96
C LEU A 50 8.42 8.73 4.21
N ASN A 51 7.66 8.12 5.11
CA ASN A 51 8.18 7.34 6.22
C ASN A 51 8.18 5.86 5.81
N ILE A 52 9.31 5.19 6.04
CA ILE A 52 9.49 3.76 5.79
C ILE A 52 9.72 3.08 7.14
N GLU A 53 8.86 2.11 7.46
CA GLU A 53 8.96 1.29 8.65
C GLU A 53 9.19 -0.16 8.24
N LEU A 54 10.18 -0.80 8.86
CA LEU A 54 10.55 -2.19 8.63
C LEU A 54 10.15 -3.03 9.83
N LEU A 55 9.27 -3.99 9.59
CA LEU A 55 8.84 -5.01 10.55
C LEU A 55 9.26 -6.40 10.03
N PRO A 56 9.34 -7.43 10.88
CA PRO A 56 9.62 -8.79 10.42
C PRO A 56 8.63 -9.21 9.32
N GLY A 57 9.14 -9.44 8.11
CA GLY A 57 8.36 -9.83 6.94
C GLY A 57 7.46 -8.76 6.34
N LYS A 58 7.58 -7.49 6.74
CA LYS A 58 6.68 -6.41 6.27
C LYS A 58 7.39 -5.07 6.17
N MET A 59 7.22 -4.39 5.03
CA MET A 59 7.58 -2.98 4.86
C MET A 59 6.31 -2.14 4.84
N ILE A 60 6.28 -1.04 5.61
CA ILE A 60 5.17 -0.10 5.62
C ILE A 60 5.67 1.25 5.10
N ILE A 61 5.05 1.75 4.05
CA ILE A 61 5.34 3.07 3.47
C ILE A 61 4.17 3.99 3.77
N ARG A 62 4.45 5.15 4.36
CA ARG A 62 3.43 6.13 4.73
C ARG A 62 3.81 7.52 4.24
N ALA A 63 2.83 8.23 3.72
CA ALA A 63 2.90 9.66 3.55
C ALA A 63 3.30 10.36 4.87
N GLU A 64 4.32 11.21 4.86
CA GLU A 64 4.61 12.05 6.03
C GLU A 64 3.44 13.04 6.21
N ARG A 65 2.63 12.84 7.24
CA ARG A 65 1.69 13.87 7.68
C ARG A 65 2.51 14.97 8.33
N ARG A 66 2.68 16.10 7.64
CA ARG A 66 3.02 17.36 8.33
C ARG A 66 1.90 17.62 9.33
N ILE A 67 2.20 17.45 10.62
CA ILE A 67 1.35 17.99 11.67
C ILE A 67 1.51 19.50 11.58
N MET A 68 0.58 20.15 10.88
CA MET A 68 0.45 21.60 11.00
C MET A 68 -0.11 21.88 12.38
N LEU A 69 0.77 22.17 13.34
CA LEU A 69 0.37 22.83 14.57
C LEU A 69 -0.05 24.26 14.17
N ALA A 70 -1.36 24.47 14.06
CA ALA A 70 -1.98 25.78 13.93
C ALA A 70 -2.08 26.46 15.30
#